data_AF-A0A9E2FZZ9-F1
#
_entry.id   AF-A0A9E2FZZ9-F1
#
_cell.length_a   1.000
_cell.length_b   1.000
_cell.length_c   1.000
_cell.angle_alpha   90.00
_cell.angle_beta   90.00
_cell.angle_gamma   90.00
#
_symmetry.space_group_name_H-M   'P 1'
#
loop_
_entity.id
_entity.type
_entity.pdbx_description
1 polymer ?
#
loop_
_entity_poly.entity_id
_entity_poly.type
_entity_poly.pdbx_seq_one_letter_code
_entity_poly.pdbx_strand_id
1 'polypeptide(L)'
;MDQHNNQWITGIFVLITIVLLSACSSSKWSVPENLVGQWKSQSTKITVRTEPQWMKFQFIADTVEISFTIDSNKEVSGSIGQARFATGQLRRNKGNPAVTGVAYIIECGNIGKIFHDDPLENKEVELWLGPSGNYIEAELRFTEGWAVFPMGNLLLRKITN
;
A
#
# COMPACT_ATOMS: atom_id res chain seq x y z
N MET A 1 -13.82 43.66 45.05
CA MET A 1 -14.21 43.12 43.73
C MET A 1 -12.97 42.53 43.09
N ASP A 2 -13.10 41.29 42.61
CA ASP A 2 -12.28 40.65 41.56
C ASP A 2 -10.98 39.91 41.91
N GLN A 3 -10.93 39.17 43.03
CA GLN A 3 -9.89 38.12 43.22
C GLN A 3 -10.39 36.68 43.01
N HIS A 4 -11.70 36.45 42.91
CA HIS A 4 -12.26 35.11 42.69
C HIS A 4 -12.31 34.66 41.22
N ASN A 5 -12.15 35.56 40.25
CA ASN A 5 -12.24 35.21 38.81
C ASN A 5 -10.94 34.60 38.24
N ASN A 6 -9.79 34.77 38.89
CA ASN A 6 -8.50 34.30 38.35
C ASN A 6 -8.18 32.83 38.64
N GLN A 7 -8.85 32.18 39.61
CA GLN A 7 -8.59 30.78 39.93
C GLN A 7 -9.31 29.78 39.01
N TRP A 8 -10.44 30.18 38.42
CA TRP A 8 -11.18 29.33 37.46
C TRP A 8 -10.48 29.26 36.10
N ILE A 9 -9.86 30.37 35.68
CA ILE A 9 -9.19 30.47 34.37
C ILE A 9 -7.91 29.61 34.35
N THR A 10 -7.12 29.62 35.42
CA THR A 10 -5.89 28.79 35.50
C THR A 10 -6.19 27.29 35.55
N GLY A 11 -7.27 26.86 36.21
CA GLY A 11 -7.68 25.45 36.21
C GLY A 11 -8.11 24.93 34.83
N ILE A 12 -8.80 25.76 34.04
CA ILE A 12 -9.23 25.41 32.68
C ILE A 12 -8.03 25.28 31.72
N PHE A 13 -7.04 26.17 31.82
CA PHE A 13 -5.83 26.09 30.98
C PHE A 13 -4.99 24.84 31.26
N VAL A 14 -4.88 24.39 32.51
CA VAL A 14 -4.15 23.15 32.84
C VAL A 14 -4.86 21.92 32.28
N LEU A 15 -6.20 21.88 32.33
CA LEU A 15 -7.00 20.76 31.81
C LEU A 15 -6.90 20.65 30.27
N ILE A 16 -6.92 21.78 29.55
CA ILE A 16 -6.79 21.80 28.08
C ILE A 16 -5.40 21.31 27.64
N THR A 17 -4.34 21.67 28.39
CA THR A 17 -2.97 21.23 28.07
C THR A 17 -2.80 19.71 28.23
N ILE A 18 -3.42 19.08 29.22
CA ILE A 18 -3.35 17.62 29.45
C ILE A 18 -4.12 16.84 28.36
N VAL A 19 -5.27 17.35 27.92
CA VAL A 19 -6.05 16.74 26.83
C VAL A 19 -5.32 16.85 25.48
N LEU A 20 -4.63 17.95 25.22
CA LEU A 20 -3.83 18.12 24.00
C LEU A 20 -2.56 17.25 23.97
N LEU A 21 -1.92 17.00 25.12
CA LEU A 21 -0.75 16.11 25.20
C LEU A 21 -1.09 14.62 25.01
N SER A 22 -2.35 14.23 25.29
CA SER A 22 -2.83 12.85 25.16
C SER A 22 -3.19 12.46 23.71
N ALA A 23 -3.31 13.45 22.80
CA ALA A 23 -3.70 13.23 21.41
C ALA A 23 -2.55 12.73 20.50
N CYS A 24 -1.33 12.60 21.03
CA CYS A 24 -0.14 12.23 20.25
C CYS A 24 0.44 10.85 20.63
N SER A 25 -0.43 9.90 21.00
CA SER A 25 -0.07 8.48 21.12
C SER A 25 -0.68 7.69 19.96
N SER A 26 -0.44 8.13 18.73
CA SER A 26 -0.52 7.22 17.59
C SER A 26 0.70 6.31 17.68
N SER A 27 0.51 5.14 18.27
CA SER A 27 1.54 4.10 18.32
C SER A 27 2.15 3.95 16.92
N LYS A 28 3.42 4.33 16.78
CA LYS A 28 4.15 4.22 15.51
C LYS A 28 4.23 2.74 15.17
N TRP A 29 3.39 2.29 14.25
CA TRP A 29 3.44 0.93 13.72
C TRP A 29 4.80 0.66 13.07
N SER A 30 5.37 -0.51 13.37
CA SER A 30 6.58 -1.06 12.77
C SER A 30 6.25 -2.20 11.80
N VAL A 31 7.11 -2.40 10.81
CA VAL A 31 6.96 -3.53 9.87
C VAL A 31 7.27 -4.83 10.59
N PRO A 32 6.41 -5.87 10.51
CA PRO A 32 6.70 -7.17 11.07
C PRO A 32 7.96 -7.78 10.44
N GLU A 33 8.84 -8.36 11.24
CA GLU A 33 10.10 -8.95 10.76
C GLU A 33 9.88 -10.02 9.70
N ASN A 34 8.78 -10.78 9.81
CA ASN A 34 8.44 -11.79 8.82
C ASN A 34 8.10 -11.20 7.44
N LEU A 35 7.71 -9.93 7.35
CA LEU A 35 7.39 -9.22 6.12
C LEU A 35 8.64 -8.56 5.49
N VAL A 36 9.61 -8.13 6.30
CA VAL A 36 10.88 -7.54 5.82
C VAL A 36 11.67 -8.56 5.02
N GLY A 37 12.22 -8.13 3.87
CA GLY A 37 13.06 -8.95 3.00
C GLY A 37 12.59 -8.97 1.55
N GLN A 38 13.16 -9.87 0.77
CA GLN A 38 12.89 -10.01 -0.66
C GLN A 38 11.73 -10.98 -0.90
N TRP A 39 10.84 -10.59 -1.81
CA TRP A 39 9.65 -11.32 -2.22
C TRP A 39 9.61 -11.45 -3.72
N LYS A 40 9.11 -12.58 -4.20
CA LYS A 40 9.01 -12.89 -5.61
C LYS A 40 7.76 -13.70 -5.92
N SER A 41 7.04 -13.36 -6.98
CA SER A 41 5.93 -14.14 -7.49
C SER A 41 6.42 -15.18 -8.49
N GLN A 42 5.58 -16.17 -8.77
CA GLN A 42 5.66 -16.88 -10.05
C GLN A 42 5.20 -15.95 -11.19
N SER A 43 5.48 -16.35 -12.43
CA SER A 43 4.87 -15.73 -13.60
C SER A 43 3.35 -15.91 -13.56
N THR A 44 2.61 -14.80 -13.50
CA THR A 44 1.15 -14.76 -13.37
C THR A 44 0.54 -13.94 -14.50
N LYS A 45 -0.61 -14.39 -15.01
CA LYS A 45 -1.42 -13.60 -15.93
C LYS A 45 -2.04 -12.39 -15.20
N ILE A 46 -1.83 -11.21 -15.76
CA ILE A 46 -2.46 -9.96 -15.34
C ILE A 46 -3.23 -9.35 -16.50
N THR A 47 -4.16 -8.46 -16.21
CA THR A 47 -4.99 -7.74 -17.18
C THR A 47 -4.94 -6.24 -16.89
N VAL A 48 -4.60 -5.45 -17.89
CA VAL A 48 -4.70 -3.99 -17.87
C VAL A 48 -6.01 -3.61 -18.55
N ARG A 49 -6.82 -2.79 -17.87
CA ARG A 49 -8.04 -2.21 -18.45
C ARG A 49 -7.77 -0.79 -18.92
N THR A 50 -8.30 -0.43 -20.08
CA THR A 50 -8.37 0.96 -20.56
C THR A 50 -9.79 1.32 -20.97
N GLU A 51 -10.07 2.62 -21.08
CA GLU A 51 -11.35 3.15 -21.58
C GLU A 51 -11.06 4.16 -22.70
N PRO A 52 -10.72 3.70 -23.92
CA PRO A 52 -10.39 4.60 -25.04
C PRO A 52 -11.55 5.51 -25.47
N GLN A 53 -12.79 5.13 -25.15
CA GLN A 53 -13.99 5.93 -25.39
C GLN A 53 -14.97 5.71 -24.23
N TRP A 54 -15.80 6.71 -23.93
CA TRP A 54 -16.77 6.64 -22.84
C TRP A 54 -17.61 5.36 -22.90
N MET A 55 -17.61 4.62 -21.79
CA MET A 55 -18.29 3.33 -21.58
C MET A 55 -17.79 2.20 -22.51
N LYS A 56 -16.62 2.33 -23.15
CA LYS A 56 -16.00 1.29 -23.96
C LYS A 56 -14.70 0.82 -23.34
N PHE A 57 -14.80 -0.22 -22.52
CA PHE A 57 -13.64 -0.83 -21.87
C PHE A 57 -12.90 -1.79 -22.80
N GLN A 58 -11.57 -1.74 -22.77
CA GLN A 58 -10.69 -2.72 -23.39
C GLN A 58 -9.82 -3.37 -22.31
N PHE A 59 -9.48 -4.64 -22.52
CA PHE A 59 -8.71 -5.45 -21.59
C PHE A 59 -7.59 -6.13 -22.34
N ILE A 60 -6.35 -5.81 -21.99
CA ILE A 60 -5.16 -6.42 -22.57
C ILE A 60 -4.46 -7.19 -21.46
N ALA A 61 -4.16 -8.46 -21.72
CA ALA A 61 -3.60 -9.37 -20.74
C ALA A 61 -2.28 -9.96 -21.20
N ASP A 62 -1.36 -10.11 -20.27
CA ASP A 62 -0.08 -10.78 -20.47
C ASP A 62 0.39 -11.41 -19.15
N THR A 63 1.51 -12.10 -19.18
CA THR A 63 2.11 -12.77 -18.03
C THR A 63 3.29 -11.96 -17.51
N VAL A 64 3.30 -11.67 -16.21
CA VAL A 64 4.41 -10.95 -15.56
C VAL A 64 4.90 -11.67 -14.32
N GLU A 65 6.16 -11.44 -14.00
CA GLU A 65 6.75 -11.79 -12.72
C GLU A 65 6.93 -10.50 -11.90
N ILE A 66 6.71 -10.59 -10.59
CA ILE A 66 6.87 -9.47 -9.66
C ILE A 66 7.94 -9.83 -8.64
N SER A 67 8.86 -8.89 -8.39
CA SER A 67 9.87 -9.04 -7.35
C SER A 67 10.09 -7.72 -6.62
N PHE A 68 10.16 -7.75 -5.30
CA PHE A 68 10.40 -6.54 -4.52
C PHE A 68 11.09 -6.84 -3.20
N THR A 69 11.66 -5.81 -2.58
CA THR A 69 12.27 -5.85 -1.26
C THR A 69 11.53 -4.88 -0.36
N ILE A 70 11.07 -5.35 0.80
CA ILE A 70 10.54 -4.50 1.89
C ILE A 70 11.63 -4.33 2.93
N ASP A 71 11.93 -3.10 3.31
CA ASP A 71 12.84 -2.81 4.43
C ASP A 71 12.08 -2.58 5.75
N SER A 72 12.81 -2.44 6.85
CA SER A 72 12.24 -2.16 8.17
C SER A 72 11.65 -0.75 8.31
N ASN A 73 12.01 0.18 7.42
CA ASN A 73 11.58 1.56 7.39
C ASN A 73 10.30 1.79 6.58
N LYS A 74 9.72 0.72 5.99
CA LYS A 74 8.55 0.71 5.11
C LYS A 74 8.85 1.12 3.67
N GLU A 75 10.11 1.29 3.31
CA GLU A 75 10.50 1.53 1.93
C GLU A 75 10.43 0.21 1.15
N VAL A 76 9.95 0.31 -0.09
CA VAL A 76 9.82 -0.83 -0.99
C VAL A 76 10.41 -0.47 -2.36
N SER A 77 11.27 -1.35 -2.87
CA SER A 77 11.82 -1.25 -4.21
C SER A 77 11.69 -2.58 -4.94
N GLY A 78 11.54 -2.56 -6.26
CA GLY A 78 11.30 -3.77 -7.02
C GLY A 78 10.94 -3.55 -8.48
N SER A 79 10.28 -4.55 -9.04
CA SER A 79 9.81 -4.58 -10.42
C SER A 79 8.49 -5.34 -10.55
N ILE A 80 7.68 -4.92 -11.52
CA ILE A 80 6.47 -5.59 -11.97
C ILE A 80 6.63 -5.79 -13.47
N GLY A 81 6.91 -7.03 -13.87
CA GLY A 81 7.32 -7.37 -15.23
C GLY A 81 8.52 -6.51 -15.65
N GLN A 82 8.34 -5.69 -16.68
CA GLN A 82 9.39 -4.83 -17.24
C GLN A 82 9.55 -3.49 -16.49
N ALA A 83 8.55 -3.06 -15.72
CA ALA A 83 8.59 -1.81 -14.98
C ALA A 83 9.38 -1.95 -13.67
N ARG A 84 10.10 -0.90 -13.28
CA ARG A 84 10.84 -0.82 -12.01
C ARG A 84 10.32 0.34 -11.16
N PHE A 85 10.39 0.17 -9.84
CA PHE A 85 10.10 1.21 -8.86
C PHE A 85 11.13 1.18 -7.73
N ALA A 86 11.55 2.35 -7.25
CA ALA A 86 12.59 2.47 -6.22
C ALA A 86 12.10 3.15 -4.93
N THR A 87 10.94 3.78 -4.97
CA THR A 87 10.43 4.66 -3.90
C THR A 87 9.04 4.25 -3.42
N GLY A 88 8.76 2.96 -3.44
CA GLY A 88 7.48 2.45 -2.96
C GLY A 88 7.36 2.54 -1.44
N GLN A 89 6.13 2.57 -0.94
CA GLN A 89 5.85 2.70 0.49
C GLN A 89 4.89 1.62 0.97
N LEU A 90 5.24 0.97 2.09
CA LEU A 90 4.41 -0.01 2.76
C LEU A 90 3.52 0.67 3.81
N ARG A 91 2.21 0.50 3.68
CA ARG A 91 1.25 0.92 4.70
C ARG A 91 0.41 -0.25 5.21
N ARG A 92 -0.04 -0.12 6.46
CA ARG A 92 -0.99 -1.06 7.05
C ARG A 92 -2.39 -0.74 6.53
N ASN A 93 -3.13 -1.76 6.08
CA ASN A 93 -4.54 -1.60 5.82
C ASN A 93 -5.29 -1.40 7.14
N LYS A 94 -6.13 -0.36 7.23
CA LYS A 94 -6.88 -0.05 8.47
C LYS A 94 -8.08 -0.97 8.69
N GLY A 95 -8.50 -1.70 7.65
CA GLY A 95 -9.57 -2.71 7.75
C GLY A 95 -9.14 -3.96 8.52
N ASN A 96 -10.10 -4.79 8.94
CA ASN A 96 -9.82 -6.09 9.54
C ASN A 96 -9.37 -7.08 8.45
N PRO A 97 -8.11 -7.57 8.47
CA PRO A 97 -7.61 -8.47 7.44
C PRO A 97 -8.36 -9.80 7.37
N ALA A 98 -8.96 -10.26 8.49
CA ALA A 98 -9.79 -11.46 8.50
C ALA A 98 -11.08 -11.32 7.69
N VAL A 99 -11.50 -10.08 7.40
CA VAL A 99 -12.70 -9.76 6.62
C VAL A 99 -12.31 -9.35 5.19
N THR A 100 -11.28 -8.50 5.05
CA THR A 100 -10.91 -7.93 3.74
C THR A 100 -9.96 -8.83 2.95
N GLY A 101 -9.31 -9.79 3.59
CA GLY A 101 -8.20 -10.55 3.01
C GLY A 101 -6.91 -9.73 2.83
N VAL A 102 -6.90 -8.46 3.24
CA VAL A 102 -5.82 -7.50 2.94
C VAL A 102 -5.29 -6.91 4.24
N ALA A 103 -4.03 -7.18 4.55
CA ALA A 103 -3.33 -6.69 5.74
C ALA A 103 -2.46 -5.46 5.45
N TYR A 104 -1.84 -5.41 4.26
CA TYR A 104 -0.91 -4.34 3.89
C TYR A 104 -1.13 -3.88 2.46
N ILE A 105 -0.71 -2.67 2.16
CA ILE A 105 -0.71 -2.13 0.80
C ILE A 105 0.67 -1.56 0.53
N ILE A 106 1.28 -1.97 -0.58
CA ILE A 106 2.48 -1.33 -1.13
C ILE A 106 2.02 -0.36 -2.21
N GLU A 107 2.32 0.91 -2.02
CA GLU A 107 2.18 1.94 -3.04
C GLU A 107 3.45 1.92 -3.89
N CYS A 108 3.39 1.38 -5.11
CA CYS A 108 4.56 1.31 -6.00
C CYS A 108 4.83 2.66 -6.71
N GLY A 109 3.87 3.57 -6.65
CA GLY A 109 3.88 4.86 -7.34
C GLY A 109 3.50 4.73 -8.81
N ASN A 110 3.85 5.77 -9.58
CA ASN A 110 3.63 5.81 -11.02
C ASN A 110 4.77 5.07 -11.74
N ILE A 111 4.45 3.95 -12.39
CA ILE A 111 5.40 3.09 -13.08
C ILE A 111 5.06 2.98 -14.57
N GLY A 112 6.06 2.65 -15.38
CA GLY A 112 5.89 2.48 -16.82
C GLY A 112 5.14 1.19 -17.21
N LYS A 113 5.22 0.85 -18.49
CA LYS A 113 4.71 -0.43 -19.03
C LYS A 113 5.26 -1.63 -18.28
N ILE A 114 4.35 -2.51 -17.86
CA ILE A 114 4.73 -3.73 -17.12
C ILE A 114 4.94 -4.94 -18.04
N PHE A 115 4.44 -4.88 -19.29
CA PHE A 115 4.72 -5.83 -20.38
C PHE A 115 4.74 -5.11 -21.73
N HIS A 116 5.15 -5.80 -22.80
CA HIS A 116 5.44 -5.19 -24.11
C HIS A 116 4.24 -4.43 -24.70
N ASP A 117 3.09 -5.10 -24.76
CA ASP A 117 1.84 -4.57 -25.34
C ASP A 117 0.95 -3.87 -24.30
N ASP A 118 1.53 -3.44 -23.19
CA ASP A 118 0.79 -2.71 -22.17
C ASP A 118 0.22 -1.40 -22.75
N PRO A 119 -1.11 -1.21 -22.74
CA PRO A 119 -1.74 -0.06 -23.38
C PRO A 119 -1.53 1.27 -22.65
N LEU A 120 -1.00 1.26 -21.43
CA LEU A 120 -0.76 2.46 -20.64
C LEU A 120 0.75 2.69 -20.49
N GLU A 121 1.25 3.82 -21.01
CA GLU A 121 2.67 4.19 -20.91
C GLU A 121 3.13 4.34 -19.47
N ASN A 122 2.25 4.85 -18.60
CA ASN A 122 2.48 5.13 -17.20
C ASN A 122 1.18 4.89 -16.43
N LYS A 123 1.25 4.33 -15.22
CA LYS A 123 0.10 4.14 -14.35
C LYS A 123 0.52 4.06 -12.89
N GLU A 124 -0.36 4.50 -12.00
CA GLU A 124 -0.17 4.32 -10.56
C GLU A 124 -0.58 2.89 -10.18
N VAL A 125 0.28 2.20 -9.42
CA VAL A 125 0.10 0.79 -9.07
C VAL A 125 0.23 0.56 -7.58
N GLU A 126 -0.63 -0.32 -7.07
CA GLU A 126 -0.58 -0.82 -5.70
C GLU A 126 -0.52 -2.35 -5.68
N LEU A 127 0.18 -2.92 -4.70
CA LEU A 127 0.08 -4.33 -4.33
C LEU A 127 -0.66 -4.46 -3.00
N TRP A 128 -1.80 -5.13 -3.03
CA TRP A 128 -2.62 -5.37 -1.85
C TRP A 128 -2.26 -6.74 -1.29
N LEU A 129 -1.57 -6.76 -0.16
CA LEU A 129 -1.02 -7.96 0.45
C LEU A 129 -1.94 -8.50 1.54
N GLY A 130 -2.16 -9.81 1.54
CA GLY A 130 -2.76 -10.53 2.66
C GLY A 130 -1.83 -10.63 3.89
N PRO A 131 -2.28 -11.34 4.94
CA PRO A 131 -1.46 -11.61 6.12
C PRO A 131 -0.12 -12.29 5.77
N SER A 132 0.97 -11.90 6.44
CA SER A 132 2.31 -12.42 6.16
C SER A 132 2.57 -13.81 6.76
N GLY A 133 3.12 -14.71 5.96
CA GLY A 133 3.57 -16.06 6.34
C GLY A 133 4.74 -16.53 5.46
N ASN A 134 4.84 -17.84 5.17
CA ASN A 134 5.81 -18.37 4.20
C ASN A 134 5.50 -17.92 2.76
N TYR A 135 4.22 -17.67 2.50
CA TYR A 135 3.68 -17.11 1.28
C TYR A 135 2.78 -15.94 1.63
N ILE A 136 2.58 -15.04 0.66
CA ILE A 136 1.62 -13.94 0.74
C ILE A 136 0.75 -14.01 -0.50
N GLU A 137 -0.55 -14.15 -0.31
CA GLU A 137 -1.53 -13.86 -1.36
C GLU A 137 -1.57 -12.34 -1.55
N ALA A 138 -1.47 -11.90 -2.79
CA ALA A 138 -1.51 -10.49 -3.12
C ALA A 138 -2.36 -10.23 -4.36
N GLU A 139 -2.85 -9.01 -4.46
CA GLU A 139 -3.56 -8.52 -5.64
C GLU A 139 -2.82 -7.32 -6.22
N LEU A 140 -2.51 -7.37 -7.50
CA LEU A 140 -2.02 -6.22 -8.26
C LEU A 140 -3.21 -5.36 -8.66
N ARG A 141 -3.14 -4.06 -8.37
CA ARG A 141 -4.16 -3.09 -8.76
C ARG A 141 -3.52 -1.88 -9.40
N PHE A 142 -4.22 -1.26 -10.33
CA PHE A 142 -3.87 0.09 -10.77
C PHE A 142 -4.92 1.09 -10.31
N THR A 143 -4.48 2.33 -10.11
CA THR A 143 -5.29 3.44 -9.63
C THR A 143 -5.44 4.49 -10.72
N GLU A 144 -6.65 4.99 -10.90
CA GLU A 144 -6.98 6.11 -11.78
C GLU A 144 -7.92 7.07 -11.04
N GLY A 145 -7.37 8.21 -10.62
CA GLY A 145 -8.09 9.14 -9.73
C GLY A 145 -8.45 8.48 -8.40
N TRP A 146 -9.74 8.35 -8.12
CA TRP A 146 -10.24 7.72 -6.88
C TRP A 146 -10.59 6.24 -7.03
N ALA A 147 -10.51 5.72 -8.26
CA ALA A 147 -10.92 4.37 -8.57
C ALA A 147 -9.72 3.44 -8.61
N VAL A 148 -9.89 2.24 -8.07
CA VAL A 148 -8.85 1.21 -7.98
C VAL A 148 -9.37 -0.03 -8.70
N PHE A 149 -8.57 -0.56 -9.63
CA PHE A 149 -8.99 -1.66 -10.52
C PHE A 149 -8.08 -2.89 -10.38
N PRO A 150 -8.67 -4.09 -10.20
CA PRO A 150 -7.92 -5.34 -10.13
C PRO A 150 -7.23 -5.65 -11.45
N MET A 151 -5.97 -6.06 -11.39
CA MET A 151 -5.19 -6.51 -12.55
C MET A 151 -4.92 -8.01 -12.50
N GLY A 152 -4.72 -8.58 -11.31
CA GLY A 152 -4.48 -10.01 -11.16
C GLY A 152 -4.11 -10.41 -9.74
N ASN A 153 -4.30 -11.69 -9.42
CA ASN A 153 -3.94 -12.28 -8.14
C ASN A 153 -2.58 -12.99 -8.23
N LEU A 154 -1.80 -12.90 -7.17
CA LEU A 154 -0.41 -13.33 -7.10
C LEU A 154 -0.20 -14.18 -5.85
N LEU A 155 0.69 -15.16 -5.95
CA LEU A 155 1.25 -15.83 -4.80
C LEU A 155 2.73 -15.45 -4.69
N LEU A 156 3.07 -14.70 -3.65
CA LEU A 156 4.42 -14.24 -3.38
C LEU A 156 5.10 -15.20 -2.42
N ARG A 157 6.36 -15.53 -2.71
CA ARG A 157 7.23 -16.31 -1.83
C ARG A 157 8.39 -15.44 -1.38
N LYS A 158 8.76 -15.57 -0.10
CA LYS A 158 9.97 -14.93 0.43
C LYS A 158 11.20 -15.63 -0.14
N ILE A 159 12.16 -14.85 -0.66
CA ILE A 159 13.45 -15.38 -1.08
C ILE A 159 14.30 -15.54 0.18
N THR A 160 14.57 -16.79 0.54
CA THR A 160 15.54 -17.15 1.58
C THR A 160 16.90 -17.35 0.92
N ASN A 161 17.88 -16.53 1.29
CA ASN A 161 19.28 -16.77 0.97
C ASN A 161 19.88 -17.80 1.92
#